data_AF-A0A9D5ENZ2-F1
#
_entry.id   AF-A0A9D5ENZ2-F1
#
_cell.length_a   1.000
_cell.length_b   1.000
_cell.length_c   1.000
_cell.angle_alpha   90.00
_cell.angle_beta   90.00
_cell.angle_gamma   90.00
#
_symmetry.space_group_name_H-M   'P 1'
#
loop_
_entity.id
_entity.type
_entity.pdbx_description
1 polymer ?
#
loop_
_entity_poly.entity_id
_entity_poly.type
_entity_poly.pdbx_seq_one_letter_code
_entity_poly.pdbx_strand_id
1 'polypeptide(L)'
;MTRRPGLTLTEVLVTLGILAFGILAILTLFPLAASQMAVAVREDRSAQAANAADGYMRAYWKKEFVEKNGTTETAIMSAFDDPDGAGALPAAAAGETSYPVLIDPMGFAARPSATQIWAGDGGASKLARRTLSALNGNSQYSFRACSLMDGMGYDDNGHPTPDREMRYNWAWLLQRPVNGGADNNTATMDVLVYDNRPNLYAPTGMEGTFDTAAPYVVPGTTTLNLVKTAGVLPNVKPGMWIMDVTDPTVNPTPPNKIRHAYCYQVTTVTPDATGNVVYLELQTPLKKANDPTWTAGTYAGRFVVLRGVAGVYSRTPLTGN
;
A
#
# COMPACT_ATOMS: atom_id res chain seq x y z
N MET A 1 -0.26 11.81 81.00
CA MET A 1 0.30 12.07 79.66
C MET A 1 0.41 10.75 78.91
N THR A 2 -0.51 10.48 78.00
CA THR A 2 -0.53 9.28 77.17
C THR A 2 0.48 9.46 76.03
N ARG A 3 1.63 8.77 76.09
CA ARG A 3 2.60 8.78 74.99
C ARG A 3 2.00 8.00 73.82
N ARG A 4 1.78 8.66 72.69
CA ARG A 4 1.41 7.98 71.44
C ARG A 4 2.64 7.23 70.92
N PRO A 5 2.54 5.93 70.59
CA PRO A 5 3.66 5.20 70.01
C PRO A 5 4.07 5.88 68.70
N GLY A 6 5.36 6.20 68.58
CA GLY A 6 5.92 6.80 67.37
C GLY A 6 6.01 5.77 66.24
N LEU A 7 5.80 6.22 65.01
CA LEU A 7 5.98 5.44 63.79
C LEU A 7 7.43 4.93 63.72
N THR A 8 7.63 3.64 63.47
CA THR A 8 8.98 3.07 63.42
C THR A 8 9.64 3.43 62.09
N LEU A 9 10.95 3.71 62.11
CA LEU A 9 11.71 4.04 60.89
C LEU A 9 11.63 2.92 59.84
N THR A 10 11.48 1.67 60.27
CA THR A 10 11.21 0.50 59.43
C THR A 10 9.90 0.60 58.65
N GLU A 11 8.83 1.08 59.28
CA GLU A 11 7.52 1.23 58.62
C GLU A 11 7.56 2.34 57.55
N VAL A 12 8.29 3.43 57.81
CA VAL A 12 8.53 4.48 56.80
C VAL A 12 9.36 3.96 55.63
N LEU A 13 10.40 3.15 55.89
CA LEU A 13 11.22 2.58 54.81
C LEU A 13 10.45 1.58 53.96
N VAL A 14 9.59 0.75 54.57
CA VAL A 14 8.75 -0.20 53.82
C VAL A 14 7.74 0.55 52.95
N THR A 15 7.10 1.59 53.48
CA THR A 15 6.16 2.42 52.71
C THR A 15 6.84 3.14 51.54
N LEU A 16 8.03 3.70 51.75
CA LEU A 16 8.83 4.29 50.66
C LEU A 16 9.28 3.25 49.63
N GLY A 17 9.66 2.05 50.07
CA GLY A 17 10.02 0.96 49.18
C GLY A 17 8.86 0.56 48.26
N ILE A 18 7.67 0.35 48.84
CA ILE A 18 6.46 0.01 48.08
C ILE A 18 6.09 1.15 47.11
N LEU A 19 6.15 2.41 47.56
CA LEU A 19 5.85 3.57 46.73
C LEU A 19 6.83 3.69 45.56
N ALA A 20 8.14 3.49 45.80
CA ALA A 20 9.16 3.56 44.76
C ALA A 20 8.95 2.48 43.68
N PHE A 21 8.65 1.24 44.07
CA PHE A 21 8.32 0.18 43.11
C PHE A 21 7.04 0.49 42.34
N GLY A 22 6.01 1.03 43.00
CA GLY A 22 4.76 1.44 42.34
C GLY A 22 4.98 2.52 41.28
N ILE A 23 5.77 3.55 41.60
CA ILE A 23 6.07 4.64 40.65
C ILE A 23 6.92 4.13 39.48
N LEU A 24 7.94 3.29 39.72
CA LEU A 24 8.74 2.69 38.66
C LEU A 24 7.90 1.81 37.72
N ALA A 25 6.93 1.08 38.26
CA ALA A 25 6.00 0.29 37.45
C ALA A 25 5.10 1.18 36.56
N ILE A 26 4.53 2.26 37.12
CA ILE A 26 3.67 3.18 36.35
C ILE A 26 4.46 3.90 35.25
N LEU A 27 5.68 4.36 35.55
CA LEU A 27 6.54 5.06 34.58
C LEU A 27 6.96 4.18 33.40
N THR A 28 7.00 2.86 33.56
CA THR A 28 7.36 1.92 32.49
C THR A 28 6.15 1.39 31.72
N LEU A 29 5.02 1.16 32.40
CA LEU A 29 3.81 0.63 31.76
C LEU A 29 3.04 1.70 30.96
N PHE A 30 3.05 2.96 31.39
CA PHE A 30 2.29 4.01 30.72
C PHE A 30 2.77 4.29 29.28
N PRO A 31 4.08 4.45 29.00
CA PRO A 31 4.55 4.65 27.62
C PRO A 31 4.27 3.45 26.72
N LEU A 32 4.35 2.22 27.26
CA LEU A 32 4.03 1.01 26.50
C LEU A 32 2.55 0.95 26.13
N ALA A 33 1.65 1.22 27.08
CA ALA A 33 0.22 1.28 26.84
C ALA A 33 -0.13 2.40 25.84
N ALA A 34 0.47 3.59 25.99
CA ALA A 34 0.26 4.71 25.06
C ALA A 34 0.70 4.37 23.63
N SER A 35 1.83 3.66 23.47
CA SER A 35 2.30 3.21 22.15
C SER A 35 1.34 2.21 21.51
N GLN A 36 0.83 1.24 22.27
CA GLN A 36 -0.16 0.26 21.77
C GLN A 36 -1.48 0.94 21.40
N MET A 37 -1.96 1.90 22.21
CA MET A 37 -3.16 2.68 21.90
C MET A 37 -2.97 3.53 20.62
N ALA A 38 -1.81 4.15 20.44
CA ALA A 38 -1.51 4.93 19.24
C ALA A 38 -1.52 4.07 17.97
N VAL A 39 -0.98 2.85 18.05
CA VAL A 39 -1.05 1.87 16.93
C VAL A 39 -2.49 1.46 16.67
N ALA A 40 -3.26 1.12 17.71
CA ALA A 40 -4.67 0.73 17.57
C ALA A 40 -5.53 1.83 16.93
N VAL A 41 -5.35 3.09 17.34
CA VAL A 41 -6.07 4.23 16.75
C VAL A 41 -5.68 4.43 15.28
N ARG A 42 -4.40 4.27 14.94
CA ARG A 42 -3.92 4.36 13.56
C ARG A 42 -4.53 3.26 12.69
N GLU A 43 -4.57 2.03 13.18
CA GLU A 43 -5.18 0.89 12.50
C GLU A 43 -6.69 1.11 12.29
N ASP A 44 -7.43 1.51 13.33
CA ASP A 44 -8.88 1.79 13.25
C ASP A 44 -9.19 2.89 12.21
N ARG A 45 -8.48 4.02 12.26
CA ARG A 45 -8.67 5.10 11.28
C ARG A 45 -8.32 4.68 9.86
N SER A 46 -7.27 3.88 9.68
CA SER A 46 -6.91 3.36 8.36
C SER A 46 -7.95 2.35 7.83
N ALA A 47 -8.57 1.55 8.70
CA ALA A 47 -9.65 0.64 8.34
C ALA A 47 -10.93 1.41 7.96
N GLN A 48 -11.26 2.49 8.68
CA GLN A 48 -12.35 3.40 8.34
C GLN A 48 -12.14 4.05 6.96
N ALA A 49 -10.94 4.56 6.69
CA ALA A 49 -10.58 5.11 5.38
C ALA A 49 -10.73 4.07 4.27
N ALA A 50 -10.29 2.83 4.51
CA ALA A 50 -10.44 1.76 3.54
C ALA A 50 -11.90 1.39 3.27
N ASN A 51 -12.79 1.46 4.28
CA ASN A 51 -14.23 1.21 4.11
C ASN A 51 -14.90 2.33 3.29
N ALA A 52 -14.52 3.58 3.53
CA ALA A 52 -14.99 4.72 2.73
C ALA A 52 -14.55 4.60 1.26
N ALA A 53 -13.29 4.22 1.04
CA ALA A 53 -12.73 3.98 -0.28
C ALA A 53 -13.43 2.83 -1.03
N ASP A 54 -13.74 1.72 -0.36
CA ASP A 54 -14.47 0.59 -0.94
C ASP A 54 -15.87 1.01 -1.42
N GLY A 55 -16.63 1.70 -0.57
CA GLY A 55 -17.96 2.20 -0.92
C GLY A 55 -17.93 3.16 -2.11
N TYR A 56 -16.95 4.07 -2.14
CA TYR A 56 -16.77 4.99 -3.26
C TYR A 56 -16.45 4.26 -4.58
N MET A 57 -15.49 3.34 -4.57
CA MET A 57 -15.10 2.62 -5.79
C MET A 57 -16.21 1.70 -6.30
N ARG A 58 -16.99 1.04 -5.43
CA ARG A 58 -18.14 0.25 -5.87
C ARG A 58 -19.20 1.09 -6.57
N ALA A 59 -19.52 2.26 -6.00
CA ALA A 59 -20.48 3.19 -6.62
C ALA A 59 -19.95 3.71 -7.97
N TYR A 60 -18.68 4.08 -8.03
CA TYR A 60 -18.02 4.47 -9.28
C TYR A 60 -18.02 3.32 -10.29
N TRP A 61 -17.70 2.10 -9.86
CA TRP A 61 -17.57 0.94 -10.72
C TRP A 61 -18.90 0.60 -11.40
N LYS A 62 -19.97 0.54 -10.60
CA LYS A 62 -21.33 0.33 -11.09
C LYS A 62 -21.74 1.38 -12.11
N LYS A 63 -21.58 2.66 -11.77
CA LYS A 63 -22.00 3.77 -12.62
C LYS A 63 -21.21 3.85 -13.94
N GLU A 64 -19.90 3.69 -13.87
CA GLU A 64 -19.02 3.98 -15.01
C GLU A 64 -18.75 2.77 -15.90
N PHE A 65 -18.76 1.56 -15.35
CA PHE A 65 -18.44 0.35 -16.13
C PHE A 65 -19.66 -0.53 -16.38
N VAL A 66 -20.48 -0.77 -15.35
CA VAL A 66 -21.65 -1.66 -15.48
C VAL A 66 -22.77 -0.97 -16.26
N GLU A 67 -23.21 0.20 -15.81
CA GLU A 67 -24.37 0.89 -16.39
C GLU A 67 -24.11 1.47 -17.79
N LYS A 68 -22.87 1.90 -18.06
CA LYS A 68 -22.48 2.39 -19.39
C LYS A 68 -22.17 1.27 -20.39
N ASN A 69 -22.17 0.00 -19.95
CA ASN A 69 -22.02 -1.18 -20.81
C ASN A 69 -20.86 -1.07 -21.83
N GLY A 70 -19.72 -0.51 -21.41
CA GLY A 70 -18.53 -0.37 -22.26
C GLY A 70 -18.65 0.57 -23.47
N THR A 71 -19.73 1.36 -23.61
CA THR A 71 -19.87 2.30 -24.75
C THR A 71 -18.90 3.47 -24.71
N THR A 72 -18.25 3.70 -23.57
CA THR A 72 -17.16 4.66 -23.43
C THR A 72 -15.98 3.89 -22.85
N GLU A 73 -15.04 3.51 -23.71
CA GLU A 73 -13.78 2.94 -23.27
C GLU A 73 -13.08 3.98 -22.38
N THR A 74 -13.01 3.67 -21.08
CA THR A 74 -12.29 4.51 -20.14
C THR A 74 -10.81 4.13 -20.19
N ALA A 75 -9.94 5.09 -19.88
CA ALA A 75 -8.50 4.84 -19.76
C ALA A 75 -8.14 3.77 -18.71
N ILE A 76 -9.08 3.40 -17.83
CA ILE A 76 -8.94 2.29 -16.88
C ILE A 76 -9.22 0.95 -17.58
N MET A 77 -10.30 0.84 -18.35
CA MET A 77 -10.60 -0.42 -19.07
C MET A 77 -9.52 -0.78 -20.07
N SER A 78 -9.09 0.19 -20.89
CA SER A 78 -8.02 -0.04 -21.85
C SER A 78 -6.72 -0.47 -21.17
N ALA A 79 -6.45 0.04 -19.97
CA ALA A 79 -5.25 -0.30 -19.21
C ALA A 79 -5.25 -1.72 -18.63
N PHE A 80 -6.41 -2.35 -18.44
CA PHE A 80 -6.47 -3.77 -18.07
C PHE A 80 -6.03 -4.67 -19.23
N ASP A 81 -6.37 -4.30 -20.46
CA ASP A 81 -6.08 -5.06 -21.68
C ASP A 81 -4.67 -4.77 -22.21
N ASP A 82 -4.36 -3.49 -22.41
CA ASP A 82 -3.10 -3.00 -22.95
C ASP A 82 -2.73 -1.65 -22.28
N PRO A 83 -1.92 -1.68 -21.22
CA PRO A 83 -1.57 -0.48 -20.47
C PRO A 83 -0.69 0.51 -21.23
N ASP A 84 -0.05 0.10 -22.32
CA ASP A 84 0.88 0.90 -23.14
C ASP A 84 0.33 1.24 -24.54
N GLY A 85 -0.85 0.72 -24.92
CA GLY A 85 -1.55 1.05 -26.17
C GLY A 85 -0.75 0.73 -27.44
N ALA A 86 -0.23 -0.50 -27.55
CA ALA A 86 0.72 -1.04 -28.53
C ALA A 86 2.22 -0.83 -28.24
N GLY A 87 2.57 -0.51 -27.00
CA GLY A 87 3.96 -0.34 -26.59
C GLY A 87 4.69 -1.63 -26.22
N ALA A 88 5.55 -1.59 -25.20
CA ALA A 88 6.49 -2.67 -24.89
C ALA A 88 5.83 -3.90 -24.22
N LEU A 89 4.62 -3.75 -23.70
CA LEU A 89 3.87 -4.82 -23.04
C LEU A 89 2.92 -5.52 -24.03
N PRO A 90 2.88 -6.86 -24.07
CA PRO A 90 1.92 -7.57 -24.91
C PRO A 90 0.50 -7.40 -24.37
N ALA A 91 -0.49 -7.19 -25.24
CA ALA A 91 -1.89 -7.15 -24.82
C ALA A 91 -2.31 -8.45 -24.09
N ALA A 92 -3.10 -8.33 -23.04
CA ALA A 92 -3.67 -9.46 -22.33
C ALA A 92 -4.72 -10.16 -23.22
N ALA A 93 -4.50 -11.45 -23.52
CA ALA A 93 -5.44 -12.18 -24.36
C ALA A 93 -6.73 -12.52 -23.59
N ALA A 94 -7.81 -12.78 -24.32
CA ALA A 94 -9.06 -13.24 -23.71
C ALA A 94 -8.84 -14.57 -22.96
N GLY A 95 -9.37 -14.69 -21.75
CA GLY A 95 -9.19 -15.84 -20.87
C GLY A 95 -7.99 -15.77 -19.92
N GLU A 96 -7.10 -14.78 -20.06
CA GLU A 96 -5.92 -14.61 -19.19
C GLU A 96 -6.19 -13.63 -18.04
N THR A 97 -5.36 -13.59 -17.01
CA THR A 97 -5.43 -12.50 -16.01
C THR A 97 -5.10 -11.16 -16.68
N SER A 98 -5.83 -10.08 -16.36
CA SER A 98 -5.54 -8.75 -16.91
C SER A 98 -4.29 -8.13 -16.31
N TYR A 99 -3.83 -7.02 -16.86
CA TYR A 99 -2.86 -6.17 -16.17
C TYR A 99 -3.48 -5.59 -14.90
N PRO A 100 -2.72 -5.46 -13.81
CA PRO A 100 -3.16 -4.70 -12.66
C PRO A 100 -3.10 -3.19 -12.95
N VAL A 101 -4.06 -2.45 -12.41
CA VAL A 101 -4.19 -1.01 -12.58
C VAL A 101 -4.29 -0.35 -11.21
N LEU A 102 -3.35 0.55 -10.92
CA LEU A 102 -3.37 1.42 -9.75
C LEU A 102 -4.19 2.67 -10.05
N ILE A 103 -5.39 2.76 -9.49
CA ILE A 103 -6.22 3.96 -9.55
C ILE A 103 -5.80 4.88 -8.40
N ASP A 104 -5.06 5.92 -8.75
CA ASP A 104 -4.47 6.86 -7.80
C ASP A 104 -4.59 8.31 -8.32
N PRO A 105 -5.77 8.93 -8.20
CA PRO A 105 -6.01 10.28 -8.72
C PRO A 105 -5.07 11.35 -8.11
N MET A 106 -4.64 11.16 -6.86
CA MET A 106 -3.69 12.07 -6.19
C MET A 106 -2.29 11.92 -6.76
N GLY A 107 -1.77 10.68 -6.86
CA GLY A 107 -0.46 10.43 -7.46
C GLY A 107 -0.41 10.77 -8.95
N PHE A 108 -1.52 10.58 -9.66
CA PHE A 108 -1.67 11.02 -11.06
C PHE A 108 -1.58 12.54 -11.18
N ALA A 109 -2.26 13.29 -10.31
CA ALA A 109 -2.17 14.76 -10.33
C ALA A 109 -0.79 15.29 -9.89
N ALA A 110 -0.08 14.55 -9.03
CA ALA A 110 1.22 14.95 -8.48
C ALA A 110 2.41 14.79 -9.44
N ARG A 111 2.25 14.05 -10.54
CA ARG A 111 3.36 13.68 -11.44
C ARG A 111 3.11 14.13 -12.89
N PRO A 112 4.14 14.58 -13.61
CA PRO A 112 4.03 14.91 -15.03
C PRO A 112 4.35 13.71 -15.95
N SER A 113 3.87 13.78 -17.19
CA SER A 113 4.32 12.95 -18.33
C SER A 113 4.22 11.44 -18.07
N ALA A 114 5.21 10.63 -18.47
CA ALA A 114 5.16 9.17 -18.32
C ALA A 114 5.03 8.71 -16.86
N THR A 115 5.59 9.45 -15.89
CA THR A 115 5.47 9.10 -14.45
C THR A 115 4.07 9.32 -13.89
N GLN A 116 3.21 10.01 -14.63
CA GLN A 116 1.79 10.17 -14.32
C GLN A 116 1.01 8.87 -14.57
N ILE A 117 1.32 8.18 -15.67
CA ILE A 117 0.57 7.02 -16.17
C ILE A 117 1.15 5.67 -15.73
N TRP A 118 2.34 5.67 -15.12
CA TRP A 118 2.99 4.49 -14.57
C TRP A 118 3.28 4.74 -13.09
N ALA A 119 2.96 3.76 -12.24
CA ALA A 119 3.48 3.76 -10.88
C ALA A 119 4.99 3.55 -10.90
N GLY A 120 5.66 3.90 -9.81
CA GLY A 120 7.11 3.74 -9.73
C GLY A 120 7.87 4.93 -10.33
N ASP A 121 9.02 5.24 -9.73
CA ASP A 121 9.83 6.36 -10.20
C ASP A 121 10.38 6.10 -11.61
N GLY A 122 10.24 7.10 -12.49
CA GLY A 122 10.62 6.99 -13.90
C GLY A 122 9.74 6.04 -14.75
N GLY A 123 8.64 5.50 -14.19
CA GLY A 123 7.77 4.55 -14.88
C GLY A 123 8.40 3.18 -15.12
N ALA A 124 9.45 2.84 -14.36
CA ALA A 124 10.18 1.58 -14.49
C ALA A 124 9.34 0.35 -14.05
N SER A 125 8.34 0.55 -13.18
CA SER A 125 7.51 -0.54 -12.67
C SER A 125 6.58 -1.16 -13.71
N LYS A 126 6.24 -0.40 -14.76
CA LYS A 126 5.22 -0.76 -15.76
C LYS A 126 3.85 -1.15 -15.18
N LEU A 127 3.58 -0.80 -13.92
CA LEU A 127 2.23 -0.87 -13.33
C LEU A 127 1.44 0.36 -13.77
N ALA A 128 0.35 0.16 -14.50
CA ALA A 128 -0.46 1.27 -15.01
C ALA A 128 -1.05 2.06 -13.84
N ARG A 129 -0.83 3.38 -13.84
CA ARG A 129 -1.51 4.33 -12.97
C ARG A 129 -2.59 5.06 -13.76
N ARG A 130 -3.80 5.15 -13.23
CA ARG A 130 -4.91 5.89 -13.85
C ARG A 130 -5.62 6.79 -12.83
N THR A 131 -6.32 7.79 -13.34
CA THR A 131 -7.25 8.63 -12.59
C THR A 131 -8.69 8.26 -12.92
N LEU A 132 -9.62 8.66 -12.06
CA LEU A 132 -11.05 8.47 -12.30
C LEU A 132 -11.55 9.50 -13.32
N SER A 133 -12.28 9.04 -14.33
CA SER A 133 -12.88 9.91 -15.37
C SER A 133 -13.71 11.06 -14.75
N ALA A 134 -14.44 10.77 -13.68
CA ALA A 134 -15.30 11.72 -12.97
C ALA A 134 -14.55 12.89 -12.33
N LEU A 135 -13.24 12.76 -12.08
CA LEU A 135 -12.44 13.80 -11.45
C LEU A 135 -11.81 14.77 -12.46
N ASN A 136 -11.79 14.41 -13.74
CA ASN A 136 -11.28 15.22 -14.86
C ASN A 136 -9.91 15.88 -14.60
N GLY A 137 -9.01 15.19 -13.89
CA GLY A 137 -7.68 15.70 -13.56
C GLY A 137 -7.65 16.87 -12.56
N ASN A 138 -8.78 17.25 -11.96
CA ASN A 138 -8.81 18.32 -10.95
C ASN A 138 -8.23 17.80 -9.63
N SER A 139 -7.05 18.30 -9.27
CA SER A 139 -6.31 17.90 -8.07
C SER A 139 -7.06 18.12 -6.76
N GLN A 140 -7.93 19.12 -6.67
CA GLN A 140 -8.74 19.38 -5.48
C GLN A 140 -9.86 18.35 -5.32
N TYR A 141 -10.47 17.92 -6.43
CA TYR A 141 -11.46 16.84 -6.40
C TYR A 141 -10.80 15.50 -6.13
N SER A 142 -9.62 15.23 -6.71
CA SER A 142 -8.81 14.04 -6.37
C SER A 142 -8.53 13.95 -4.88
N PHE A 143 -8.12 15.06 -4.27
CA PHE A 143 -7.81 15.11 -2.85
C PHE A 143 -9.05 14.85 -1.99
N ARG A 144 -10.19 15.47 -2.30
CA ARG A 144 -11.45 15.27 -1.56
C ARG A 144 -12.02 13.85 -1.72
N ALA A 145 -11.92 13.28 -2.92
CA ALA A 145 -12.46 11.95 -3.21
C ALA A 145 -11.58 10.82 -2.65
N CYS A 146 -10.29 11.09 -2.41
CA CYS A 146 -9.32 10.09 -1.97
C CYS A 146 -8.79 10.32 -0.55
N SER A 147 -9.42 11.19 0.25
CA SER A 147 -8.99 11.46 1.64
C SER A 147 -10.13 11.28 2.63
N LEU A 148 -9.79 10.85 3.86
CA LEU A 148 -10.76 10.75 4.94
C LEU A 148 -11.14 12.15 5.41
N MET A 149 -12.40 12.53 5.23
CA MET A 149 -12.89 13.88 5.50
C MET A 149 -13.43 14.06 6.93
N ASP A 150 -13.38 13.03 7.76
CA ASP A 150 -14.02 13.01 9.09
C ASP A 150 -13.16 13.62 10.21
N GLY A 151 -11.89 13.93 9.93
CA GLY A 151 -11.03 14.58 10.90
C GLY A 151 -11.39 16.05 11.10
N MET A 152 -11.60 16.48 12.34
CA MET A 152 -11.71 17.89 12.73
C MET A 152 -10.39 18.30 13.36
N GLY A 153 -9.70 19.28 12.78
CA GLY A 153 -8.51 19.86 13.40
C GLY A 153 -8.90 20.68 14.63
N TYR A 154 -7.95 20.88 15.54
CA TYR A 154 -8.08 21.81 16.66
C TYR A 154 -6.90 22.77 16.66
N ASP A 155 -7.13 24.04 16.97
CA ASP A 155 -6.06 25.01 17.18
C ASP A 155 -5.39 24.80 18.56
N ASP A 156 -4.32 25.55 18.84
CA ASP A 156 -3.61 25.50 20.12
C ASP A 156 -4.50 25.85 21.34
N ASN A 157 -5.67 26.44 21.09
CA ASN A 157 -6.66 26.80 22.10
C ASN A 157 -7.78 25.74 22.23
N GLY A 158 -7.72 24.65 21.46
CA GLY A 158 -8.70 23.58 21.48
C GLY A 158 -10.01 23.92 20.74
N HIS A 159 -10.04 24.98 19.93
CA HIS A 159 -11.18 25.25 19.07
C HIS A 159 -11.09 24.41 17.80
N PRO A 160 -12.23 23.89 17.31
CA PRO A 160 -12.25 23.18 16.04
C PRO A 160 -11.84 24.11 14.90
N THR A 161 -10.84 23.74 14.13
CA THR A 161 -10.45 24.47 12.92
C THR A 161 -11.26 23.96 11.73
N PRO A 162 -11.51 24.81 10.72
CA PRO A 162 -12.08 24.37 9.45
C PRO A 162 -11.14 23.43 8.69
N ASP A 163 -9.87 23.34 9.11
CA ASP A 163 -8.89 22.40 8.57
C ASP A 163 -9.26 20.98 9.01
N ARG A 164 -9.64 20.17 8.02
CA ARG A 164 -9.92 18.76 8.24
C ARG A 164 -8.61 17.99 8.34
N GLU A 165 -8.54 17.03 9.25
CA GLU A 165 -7.38 16.13 9.36
C GLU A 165 -7.39 15.17 8.16
N MET A 166 -6.78 15.61 7.06
CA MET A 166 -6.64 14.84 5.81
C MET A 166 -5.43 13.92 5.86
N ARG A 167 -5.20 13.33 7.03
CA ARG A 167 -4.05 12.49 7.32
C ARG A 167 -4.08 11.19 6.53
N TYR A 168 -5.25 10.56 6.44
CA TYR A 168 -5.41 9.32 5.68
C TYR A 168 -5.95 9.60 4.28
N ASN A 169 -5.25 9.08 3.29
CA ASN A 169 -5.71 9.05 1.90
C ASN A 169 -5.51 7.66 1.30
N TRP A 170 -6.06 7.39 0.13
CA TRP A 170 -6.05 6.06 -0.44
C TRP A 170 -5.88 6.02 -1.95
N ALA A 171 -5.48 4.85 -2.43
CA ALA A 171 -5.53 4.44 -3.82
C ALA A 171 -6.20 3.06 -3.91
N TRP A 172 -6.66 2.70 -5.10
CA TRP A 172 -7.21 1.38 -5.36
C TRP A 172 -6.30 0.63 -6.31
N LEU A 173 -6.10 -0.64 -6.05
CA LEU A 173 -5.42 -1.55 -6.95
C LEU A 173 -6.45 -2.55 -7.46
N LEU A 174 -6.69 -2.52 -8.76
CA LEU A 174 -7.66 -3.38 -9.43
C LEU A 174 -6.97 -4.35 -10.38
N GLN A 175 -7.51 -5.56 -10.50
CA GLN A 175 -7.09 -6.52 -11.52
C GLN A 175 -8.27 -7.43 -11.88
N ARG A 176 -8.48 -7.73 -13.16
CA ARG A 176 -9.48 -8.73 -13.56
C ARG A 176 -8.86 -10.12 -13.45
N PRO A 177 -9.53 -11.08 -12.78
CA PRO A 177 -9.06 -12.46 -12.72
C PRO A 177 -9.05 -13.11 -14.11
N VAL A 178 -10.00 -12.72 -14.97
CA VAL A 178 -10.10 -13.17 -16.36
C VAL A 178 -10.36 -11.95 -17.24
N ASN A 179 -9.59 -11.83 -18.31
CA ASN A 179 -9.63 -10.77 -19.28
C ASN A 179 -10.56 -11.15 -20.43
N GLY A 180 -11.40 -10.25 -20.89
CA GLY A 180 -12.37 -10.50 -21.96
C GLY A 180 -13.62 -11.28 -21.51
N GLY A 181 -14.61 -11.33 -22.40
CA GLY A 181 -15.84 -12.08 -22.21
C GLY A 181 -16.86 -11.43 -21.26
N ALA A 182 -17.75 -12.26 -20.69
CA ALA A 182 -18.82 -11.81 -19.79
C ALA A 182 -18.29 -11.29 -18.44
N ASP A 183 -17.07 -11.69 -18.06
CA ASP A 183 -16.46 -11.38 -16.75
C ASP A 183 -15.68 -10.05 -16.75
N ASN A 184 -15.75 -9.25 -17.83
CA ASN A 184 -15.07 -7.96 -17.93
C ASN A 184 -15.45 -6.96 -16.83
N ASN A 185 -16.60 -7.14 -16.19
CA ASN A 185 -17.08 -6.31 -15.09
C ASN A 185 -16.69 -6.84 -13.70
N THR A 186 -15.88 -7.90 -13.64
CA THR A 186 -15.39 -8.50 -12.40
C THR A 186 -13.92 -8.14 -12.18
N ALA A 187 -13.59 -7.56 -11.04
CA ALA A 187 -12.21 -7.20 -10.68
C ALA A 187 -11.93 -7.44 -9.20
N THR A 188 -10.78 -8.03 -8.87
CA THR A 188 -10.25 -8.04 -7.51
C THR A 188 -9.85 -6.61 -7.13
N MET A 189 -10.10 -6.23 -5.88
CA MET A 189 -9.80 -4.89 -5.39
C MET A 189 -9.03 -4.96 -4.07
N ASP A 190 -7.88 -4.31 -4.05
CA ASP A 190 -7.15 -3.98 -2.83
C ASP A 190 -7.18 -2.46 -2.63
N VAL A 191 -7.41 -2.01 -1.39
CA VAL A 191 -7.35 -0.59 -1.03
C VAL A 191 -6.04 -0.31 -0.32
N LEU A 192 -5.22 0.56 -0.88
CA LEU A 192 -3.96 1.02 -0.30
C LEU A 192 -4.23 2.31 0.47
N VAL A 193 -4.12 2.28 1.80
CA VAL A 193 -4.32 3.47 2.63
C VAL A 193 -2.96 4.03 3.03
N TYR A 194 -2.74 5.30 2.72
CA TYR A 194 -1.56 6.07 3.09
C TYR A 194 -1.81 6.89 4.35
N ASP A 195 -0.78 7.05 5.18
CA ASP A 195 -0.73 7.93 6.34
C ASP A 195 0.22 9.11 6.02
N ASN A 196 -0.36 10.31 6.06
CA ASN A 196 0.30 11.59 5.84
C ASN A 196 0.99 11.71 4.47
N ARG A 197 0.36 11.16 3.41
CA ARG A 197 0.83 11.38 2.03
C ARG A 197 0.41 12.78 1.56
N PRO A 198 1.37 13.66 1.20
CA PRO A 198 1.08 15.02 0.81
C PRO A 198 0.38 15.08 -0.56
N ASN A 199 -0.58 16.01 -0.71
CA ASN A 199 -1.24 16.26 -1.98
C ASN A 199 -0.28 16.95 -2.96
N LEU A 200 -0.32 16.56 -4.24
CA LEU A 200 0.51 17.14 -5.32
C LEU A 200 2.03 17.08 -5.11
N TYR A 201 2.51 16.24 -4.19
CA TYR A 201 3.93 16.10 -3.92
C TYR A 201 4.34 14.62 -3.92
N ALA A 202 5.02 14.22 -5.00
CA ALA A 202 5.56 12.88 -5.19
C ALA A 202 7.03 12.95 -5.62
N PRO A 203 7.96 13.27 -4.70
CA PRO A 203 9.37 13.35 -5.03
C PRO A 203 9.91 11.98 -5.46
N THR A 204 11.01 12.00 -6.24
CA THR A 204 11.75 10.79 -6.59
C THR A 204 12.17 10.02 -5.33
N GLY A 205 11.99 8.71 -5.36
CA GLY A 205 12.25 7.78 -4.26
C GLY A 205 11.00 7.39 -3.46
N MET A 206 9.85 8.03 -3.69
CA MET A 206 8.59 7.66 -3.02
C MET A 206 8.04 6.33 -3.50
N GLU A 207 8.35 5.95 -4.74
CA GLU A 207 7.90 4.71 -5.38
C GLU A 207 9.10 4.05 -6.08
N GLY A 208 10.17 3.84 -5.31
CA GLY A 208 11.38 3.22 -5.84
C GLY A 208 11.08 1.81 -6.38
N THR A 209 11.54 1.53 -7.60
CA THR A 209 11.36 0.23 -8.25
C THR A 209 12.68 -0.56 -8.18
N PHE A 210 12.60 -1.80 -7.72
CA PHE A 210 13.75 -2.67 -7.49
C PHE A 210 13.47 -4.07 -8.04
N ASP A 211 14.43 -4.62 -8.76
CA ASP A 211 14.36 -6.00 -9.23
C ASP A 211 14.91 -6.95 -8.16
N THR A 212 14.62 -8.24 -8.28
CA THR A 212 15.17 -9.25 -7.38
C THR A 212 16.59 -9.69 -7.77
N ALA A 213 17.45 -9.90 -6.77
CA ALA A 213 18.71 -10.61 -6.93
C ALA A 213 18.49 -12.14 -6.84
N ALA A 214 19.45 -12.95 -7.31
CA ALA A 214 19.44 -14.39 -7.05
C ALA A 214 19.62 -14.69 -5.54
N PRO A 215 18.96 -15.73 -4.98
CA PRO A 215 17.88 -16.50 -5.59
C PRO A 215 16.65 -15.62 -5.89
N TYR A 216 16.10 -15.81 -7.10
CA TYR A 216 14.89 -15.14 -7.55
C TYR A 216 13.68 -15.46 -6.66
N VAL A 217 12.53 -14.85 -6.91
CA VAL A 217 11.31 -15.06 -6.12
C VAL A 217 10.95 -16.54 -6.09
N VAL A 218 10.81 -17.11 -4.89
CA VAL A 218 10.40 -18.50 -4.67
C VAL A 218 8.99 -18.50 -4.06
N PRO A 219 7.93 -18.84 -4.81
CA PRO A 219 6.58 -18.92 -4.26
C PRO A 219 6.52 -19.81 -3.01
N GLY A 220 5.78 -19.36 -2.00
CA GLY A 220 5.62 -20.05 -0.72
C GLY A 220 6.69 -19.71 0.32
N THR A 221 7.77 -18.99 -0.02
CA THR A 221 8.73 -18.46 0.96
C THR A 221 8.34 -17.06 1.41
N THR A 222 8.87 -16.64 2.56
CA THR A 222 8.73 -15.28 3.11
C THR A 222 9.98 -14.43 2.90
N THR A 223 11.04 -14.99 2.32
CA THR A 223 12.31 -14.31 2.07
C THR A 223 12.35 -13.69 0.67
N LEU A 224 12.87 -12.47 0.58
CA LEU A 224 13.00 -11.73 -0.68
C LEU A 224 14.30 -10.93 -0.73
N ASN A 225 14.99 -10.95 -1.87
CA ASN A 225 16.26 -10.25 -2.06
C ASN A 225 16.09 -9.15 -3.10
N LEU A 226 16.13 -7.88 -2.69
CA LEU A 226 16.06 -6.74 -3.62
C LEU A 226 17.45 -6.20 -3.93
N VAL A 227 17.76 -6.01 -5.21
CA VAL A 227 19.03 -5.42 -5.66
C VAL A 227 18.93 -3.90 -5.75
N LYS A 228 20.05 -3.20 -5.55
CA LYS A 228 20.15 -1.77 -5.83
C LYS A 228 19.76 -1.47 -7.28
N THR A 229 18.99 -0.41 -7.49
CA THR A 229 18.63 0.11 -8.82
C THR A 229 19.24 1.49 -8.98
N ALA A 230 19.93 1.74 -10.10
CA ALA A 230 20.59 3.02 -10.38
C ALA A 230 21.51 3.51 -9.23
N GLY A 231 22.18 2.59 -8.53
CA GLY A 231 23.09 2.92 -7.42
C GLY A 231 22.39 3.24 -6.10
N VAL A 232 21.06 3.16 -6.03
CA VAL A 232 20.27 3.43 -4.82
C VAL A 232 19.77 2.11 -4.23
N LEU A 233 19.97 1.93 -2.92
CA LEU A 233 19.41 0.80 -2.18
C LEU A 233 17.93 1.01 -1.87
N PRO A 234 17.13 -0.08 -1.81
CA PRO A 234 15.77 -0.03 -1.30
C PRO A 234 15.70 0.60 0.09
N ASN A 235 15.06 1.75 0.22
CA ASN A 235 14.79 2.38 1.51
C ASN A 235 13.52 1.77 2.13
N VAL A 236 13.68 0.57 2.69
CA VAL A 236 12.63 -0.24 3.31
C VAL A 236 12.92 -0.37 4.79
N LYS A 237 11.88 -0.35 5.62
CA LYS A 237 11.95 -0.56 7.07
C LYS A 237 10.93 -1.62 7.49
N PRO A 238 11.12 -2.30 8.64
CA PRO A 238 10.08 -3.12 9.25
C PRO A 238 8.75 -2.37 9.35
N GLY A 239 7.65 -3.04 9.00
CA GLY A 239 6.29 -2.52 8.96
C GLY A 239 5.91 -1.80 7.66
N MET A 240 6.86 -1.51 6.76
CA MET A 240 6.56 -0.92 5.45
C MET A 240 5.95 -1.94 4.48
N TRP A 241 5.24 -1.43 3.48
CA TRP A 241 4.65 -2.22 2.42
C TRP A 241 5.48 -2.16 1.13
N ILE A 242 5.62 -3.30 0.47
CA ILE A 242 6.16 -3.44 -0.88
C ILE A 242 5.11 -4.11 -1.77
N MET A 243 5.19 -3.89 -3.07
CA MET A 243 4.27 -4.47 -4.04
C MET A 243 5.05 -5.17 -5.14
N ASP A 244 4.79 -6.46 -5.34
CA ASP A 244 5.26 -7.22 -6.50
C ASP A 244 4.49 -6.76 -7.74
N VAL A 245 5.18 -6.06 -8.62
CA VAL A 245 4.69 -5.51 -9.89
C VAL A 245 5.29 -6.25 -11.09
N THR A 246 5.65 -7.52 -10.90
CA THR A 246 6.29 -8.30 -11.97
C THR A 246 5.41 -8.33 -13.21
N ASP A 247 6.02 -7.92 -14.32
CA ASP A 247 5.39 -7.84 -15.63
C ASP A 247 6.09 -8.77 -16.65
N PRO A 248 5.50 -8.97 -17.85
CA PRO A 248 6.06 -9.89 -18.85
C PRO A 248 7.49 -9.59 -19.31
N THR A 249 7.96 -8.34 -19.16
CA THR A 249 9.31 -7.93 -19.59
C THR A 249 10.40 -8.34 -18.61
N VAL A 250 10.06 -8.69 -17.36
CA VAL A 250 11.05 -9.03 -16.32
C VAL A 250 11.64 -10.42 -16.55
N ASN A 251 10.83 -11.37 -17.04
CA ASN A 251 11.30 -12.72 -17.35
C ASN A 251 11.33 -12.89 -18.89
N PRO A 252 12.52 -13.01 -19.50
CA PRO A 252 12.67 -12.95 -20.95
C PRO A 252 12.26 -14.22 -21.68
N THR A 253 11.91 -15.31 -20.97
CA THR A 253 11.56 -16.60 -21.56
C THR A 253 10.10 -16.60 -22.02
N PRO A 254 9.82 -16.53 -23.34
CA PRO A 254 8.44 -16.46 -23.83
C PRO A 254 7.81 -17.88 -23.89
N PRO A 255 6.47 -17.99 -23.79
CA PRO A 255 5.54 -16.94 -23.43
C PRO A 255 5.55 -16.68 -21.92
N ASN A 256 5.81 -15.43 -21.51
CA ASN A 256 5.67 -14.99 -20.12
C ASN A 256 4.42 -14.12 -20.02
N LYS A 257 3.47 -14.51 -19.17
CA LYS A 257 2.20 -13.81 -18.94
C LYS A 257 2.04 -13.37 -17.49
N ILE A 258 3.15 -13.32 -16.73
CA ILE A 258 3.13 -12.87 -15.34
C ILE A 258 2.70 -11.41 -15.29
N ARG A 259 1.64 -11.12 -14.52
CA ARG A 259 1.05 -9.79 -14.33
C ARG A 259 0.70 -9.60 -12.86
N HIS A 260 1.67 -9.31 -12.00
CA HIS A 260 1.47 -9.25 -10.55
C HIS A 260 1.15 -7.84 -10.05
N ALA A 261 0.34 -7.79 -9.00
CA ALA A 261 0.25 -6.66 -8.09
C ALA A 261 -0.07 -7.16 -6.68
N TYR A 262 0.86 -7.90 -6.08
CA TYR A 262 0.67 -8.43 -4.73
C TYR A 262 1.40 -7.57 -3.71
N CYS A 263 0.67 -7.10 -2.71
CA CYS A 263 1.23 -6.30 -1.61
C CYS A 263 1.69 -7.20 -0.46
N TYR A 264 2.88 -6.92 0.06
CA TYR A 264 3.48 -7.64 1.19
C TYR A 264 3.96 -6.65 2.25
N GLN A 265 3.69 -6.94 3.52
CA GLN A 265 4.26 -6.21 4.63
C GLN A 265 5.62 -6.79 5.01
N VAL A 266 6.60 -5.93 5.20
CA VAL A 266 7.97 -6.31 5.57
C VAL A 266 8.08 -6.45 7.08
N THR A 267 8.62 -7.56 7.57
CA THR A 267 8.82 -7.82 9.01
C THR A 267 10.26 -7.53 9.43
N THR A 268 11.25 -7.92 8.62
CA THR A 268 12.66 -7.65 8.90
C THR A 268 13.40 -7.18 7.65
N VAL A 269 14.46 -6.40 7.86
CA VAL A 269 15.32 -5.84 6.80
C VAL A 269 16.77 -6.05 7.22
N THR A 270 17.52 -6.78 6.41
CA THR A 270 18.94 -7.04 6.64
C THR A 270 19.73 -6.61 5.39
N PRO A 271 20.53 -5.55 5.44
CA PRO A 271 21.40 -5.20 4.33
C PRO A 271 22.50 -6.26 4.19
N ASP A 272 22.92 -6.53 2.95
CA ASP A 272 24.07 -7.38 2.70
C ASP A 272 25.39 -6.68 3.06
N ALA A 273 26.46 -7.45 3.28
CA ALA A 273 27.76 -6.90 3.63
C ALA A 273 28.36 -6.00 2.54
N THR A 274 27.93 -6.14 1.29
CA THR A 274 28.45 -5.37 0.15
C THR A 274 27.65 -4.10 -0.16
N GLY A 275 26.51 -3.88 0.51
CA GLY A 275 25.62 -2.75 0.25
C GLY A 275 24.97 -2.77 -1.15
N ASN A 276 24.79 -3.95 -1.74
CA ASN A 276 24.19 -4.14 -3.06
C ASN A 276 22.80 -4.78 -3.00
N VAL A 277 22.51 -5.52 -1.94
CA VAL A 277 21.29 -6.31 -1.78
C VAL A 277 20.69 -6.03 -0.41
N VAL A 278 19.36 -5.97 -0.36
CA VAL A 278 18.62 -5.94 0.90
C VAL A 278 17.82 -7.24 1.00
N TYR A 279 18.11 -8.02 2.05
CA TYR A 279 17.34 -9.20 2.42
C TYR A 279 16.12 -8.74 3.24
N LEU A 280 14.94 -9.14 2.76
CA LEU A 280 13.67 -8.84 3.38
C LEU A 280 13.02 -10.13 3.85
N GLU A 281 12.44 -10.09 5.06
CA GLU A 281 11.47 -11.06 5.51
C GLU A 281 10.07 -10.44 5.39
N LEU A 282 9.13 -11.19 4.84
CA LEU A 282 7.75 -10.77 4.60
C LEU A 282 6.80 -11.44 5.59
N GLN A 283 5.71 -10.76 5.93
CA GLN A 283 4.69 -11.28 6.84
C GLN A 283 3.91 -12.43 6.22
N THR A 284 3.65 -12.35 4.92
CA THR A 284 2.92 -13.37 4.16
C THR A 284 3.83 -14.02 3.12
N PRO A 285 3.65 -15.32 2.83
CA PRO A 285 4.41 -15.99 1.80
C PRO A 285 4.19 -15.38 0.41
N LEU A 286 5.25 -15.34 -0.39
CA LEU A 286 5.23 -14.92 -1.78
C LEU A 286 4.26 -15.80 -2.58
N LYS A 287 3.36 -15.16 -3.33
CA LYS A 287 2.36 -15.87 -4.13
C LYS A 287 2.99 -16.45 -5.40
N LYS A 288 2.36 -17.49 -5.94
CA LYS A 288 2.75 -18.08 -7.24
C LYS A 288 2.45 -17.10 -8.36
N ALA A 289 3.28 -17.17 -9.42
CA ALA A 289 2.99 -16.62 -10.74
C ALA A 289 1.51 -16.83 -11.14
N ASN A 290 0.82 -15.76 -11.52
CA ASN A 290 -0.55 -15.84 -12.05
C ASN A 290 -0.62 -16.39 -13.49
N ASP A 291 0.53 -16.62 -14.12
CA ASP A 291 0.65 -17.33 -15.38
C ASP A 291 0.55 -18.85 -15.14
N PRO A 292 -0.51 -19.53 -15.62
CA PRO A 292 -0.65 -20.97 -15.45
C PRO A 292 0.41 -21.78 -16.20
N THR A 293 1.06 -21.19 -17.21
CA THR A 293 2.14 -21.84 -17.98
C THR A 293 3.49 -21.75 -17.29
N TRP A 294 3.62 -20.90 -16.27
CA TRP A 294 4.85 -20.78 -15.49
C TRP A 294 5.02 -21.99 -14.56
N THR A 295 5.89 -22.91 -14.99
CA THR A 295 6.21 -24.16 -14.29
C THR A 295 7.50 -24.07 -13.47
N ALA A 296 8.33 -23.05 -13.73
CA ALA A 296 9.54 -22.84 -12.95
C ALA A 296 9.18 -22.54 -11.49
N GLY A 297 9.88 -23.20 -10.56
CA GLY A 297 9.70 -22.99 -9.12
C GLY A 297 10.15 -21.62 -8.63
N THR A 298 10.72 -20.79 -9.51
CA THR A 298 11.17 -19.42 -9.22
C THR A 298 10.88 -18.48 -10.39
N TYR A 299 10.84 -17.17 -10.14
CA TYR A 299 10.74 -16.13 -11.20
C TYR A 299 11.48 -14.85 -10.79
N ALA A 300 12.10 -14.17 -11.75
CA ALA A 300 12.66 -12.84 -11.51
C ALA A 300 11.51 -11.86 -11.25
N GLY A 301 11.58 -11.17 -10.11
CA GLY A 301 10.52 -10.27 -9.67
C GLY A 301 10.92 -8.81 -9.78
N ARG A 302 9.92 -7.95 -9.93
CA ARG A 302 10.05 -6.48 -9.82
C ARG A 302 9.14 -5.98 -8.72
N PHE A 303 9.68 -5.16 -7.83
CA PHE A 303 8.97 -4.67 -6.66
C PHE A 303 8.99 -3.14 -6.59
N VAL A 304 7.87 -2.55 -6.18
CA VAL A 304 7.76 -1.13 -5.84
C VAL A 304 7.69 -0.99 -4.33
N VAL A 305 8.54 -0.13 -3.77
CA VAL A 305 8.47 0.24 -2.35
C VAL A 305 7.41 1.31 -2.18
N LEU A 306 6.38 1.02 -1.37
CA LEU A 306 5.25 1.91 -1.16
C LEU A 306 5.46 2.72 0.13
N ARG A 307 6.02 3.94 0.01
CA ARG A 307 6.24 4.79 1.17
C ARG A 307 4.92 5.39 1.68
N GLY A 308 4.79 5.42 3.01
CA GLY A 308 3.65 6.03 3.69
C GLY A 308 2.38 5.17 3.68
N VAL A 309 2.38 3.97 3.09
CA VAL A 309 1.23 3.05 3.21
C VAL A 309 1.12 2.57 4.66
N ALA A 310 -0.01 2.88 5.30
CA ALA A 310 -0.37 2.42 6.64
C ALA A 310 -0.91 0.99 6.60
N GLY A 311 -1.69 0.66 5.58
CA GLY A 311 -2.29 -0.67 5.43
C GLY A 311 -2.78 -0.94 4.02
N VAL A 312 -2.84 -2.22 3.68
CA VAL A 312 -3.46 -2.72 2.45
C VAL A 312 -4.62 -3.62 2.83
N TYR A 313 -5.80 -3.31 2.30
CA TYR A 313 -7.05 -3.97 2.65
C TYR A 313 -7.63 -4.66 1.43
N SER A 314 -7.55 -5.99 1.40
CA SER A 314 -8.23 -6.77 0.38
C SER A 314 -9.74 -6.72 0.57
N ARG A 315 -10.45 -6.45 -0.52
CA ARG A 315 -11.90 -6.32 -0.54
C ARG A 315 -12.53 -7.41 -1.38
N THR A 316 -13.81 -7.64 -1.13
CA THR A 316 -14.63 -8.49 -2.00
C THR A 316 -14.49 -7.99 -3.44
N PRO A 317 -14.34 -8.89 -4.44
CA PRO A 317 -14.28 -8.46 -5.82
C PRO A 317 -15.43 -7.52 -6.19
N LEU A 318 -15.11 -6.56 -7.06
CA LEU A 318 -16.10 -5.79 -7.78
C LEU A 318 -16.79 -6.74 -8.76
N THR A 319 -18.11 -6.66 -8.84
CA THR A 319 -18.94 -7.48 -9.74
C THR A 319 -19.92 -6.59 -10.49
N GLY A 320 -20.49 -7.12 -11.57
CA GLY A 320 -21.50 -6.40 -12.36
C GLY A 320 -22.90 -6.27 -11.74
N ASN A 321 -23.15 -6.85 -10.57
CA ASN A 321 -24.46 -6.83 -9.90
C ASN A 321 -24.63 -5.68 -8.91
#